data_AF-A0A380X7V2-F1
#
_entry.id   AF-A0A380X7V2-F1
#
_cell.length_a   1.000
_cell.length_b   1.000
_cell.length_c   1.000
_cell.angle_alpha   90.00
_cell.angle_beta   90.00
_cell.angle_gamma   90.00
#
_symmetry.space_group_name_H-M   'P 1'
#
loop_
_entity.id
_entity.type
_entity.pdbx_description
1 polymer ?
#
loop_
_entity_poly.entity_id
_entity_poly.type
_entity_poly.pdbx_seq_one_letter_code
_entity_poly.pdbx_strand_id
1 'polypeptide(L)'
;MTAAQWIFGLILKLNPNTKTPSFDSWANEIRLMRERDGRTHREICGLFQWANQDSFWKTNILSPAKLREKWDPLTVKKNNTKPQRKTVSELNAIEWNTDEGWRGML
;
A
#
# COMPACT_ATOMS: atom_id res chain seq x y z
N MET A 1 18.14 6.41 -13.17
CA MET A 1 17.84 6.14 -11.75
C MET A 1 16.92 4.92 -11.68
N THR A 2 17.27 3.89 -10.91
CA THR A 2 16.42 2.69 -10.77
C THR A 2 15.34 2.91 -9.69
N ALA A 3 14.26 2.10 -9.68
CA ALA A 3 13.25 2.19 -8.62
C ALA A 3 13.84 1.92 -7.22
N ALA A 4 14.79 0.98 -7.10
CA ALA A 4 15.43 0.70 -5.82
C ALA A 4 16.20 1.92 -5.28
N GLN A 5 16.95 2.61 -6.14
CA GLN A 5 17.66 3.84 -5.78
C GLN A 5 16.70 4.98 -5.44
N TRP A 6 15.62 5.12 -6.21
CA TRP A 6 14.60 6.13 -5.98
C TRP A 6 13.88 5.93 -4.63
N ILE A 7 13.48 4.69 -4.33
CA ILE A 7 12.90 4.29 -3.03
C ILE A 7 13.86 4.62 -1.89
N PHE A 8 15.14 4.31 -2.03
CA PHE A 8 16.13 4.62 -0.99
C PHE A 8 16.26 6.13 -0.77
N GLY A 9 16.23 6.92 -1.85
CA GLY A 9 16.22 8.37 -1.77
C GLY A 9 15.01 8.94 -1.00
N LEU A 10 13.84 8.28 -1.05
CA LEU A 10 12.69 8.66 -0.21
C LEU A 10 12.94 8.34 1.27
N ILE A 11 13.51 7.18 1.57
CA ILE A 11 13.82 6.79 2.96
C ILE A 11 14.88 7.73 3.57
N LEU A 12 15.90 8.13 2.81
CA LEU A 12 16.89 9.11 3.29
C LEU A 12 16.28 10.48 3.64
N LYS A 13 15.19 10.88 2.97
CA LYS A 13 14.45 12.09 3.35
C LYS A 13 13.71 11.96 4.68
N LEU A 14 13.31 10.73 5.05
CA LEU A 14 12.69 10.45 6.35
C LEU A 14 13.73 10.28 7.46
N ASN A 15 14.84 9.62 7.17
CA ASN A 15 15.95 9.39 8.08
C ASN A 15 17.29 9.39 7.30
N PRO A 16 18.03 10.51 7.33
CA PRO A 16 19.30 10.66 6.59
C PRO A 16 20.40 9.67 6.98
N ASN A 17 20.32 9.10 8.19
CA ASN A 17 21.33 8.18 8.72
C ASN A 17 21.01 6.69 8.37
N THR A 18 20.03 6.46 7.50
CA THR A 18 19.67 5.10 7.09
C THR A 18 20.81 4.44 6.32
N LYS A 19 21.18 3.22 6.73
CA LYS A 19 22.24 2.45 6.05
C LYS A 19 21.82 2.09 4.62
N THR A 20 22.78 2.13 3.70
CA THR A 20 22.59 1.69 2.32
C THR A 20 22.13 0.23 2.28
N PRO A 21 21.01 -0.08 1.60
CA PRO A 21 20.52 -1.44 1.47
C PRO A 21 21.29 -2.25 0.42
N SER A 22 21.02 -3.55 0.34
CA SER A 22 21.37 -4.32 -0.86
C SER A 22 20.43 -3.94 -2.01
N PHE A 23 20.96 -3.18 -2.98
CA PHE A 23 20.19 -2.78 -4.16
C PHE A 23 19.80 -3.96 -5.04
N ASP A 24 20.58 -5.05 -5.05
CA ASP A 24 20.25 -6.27 -5.79
C ASP A 24 19.04 -6.98 -5.18
N SER A 25 19.00 -7.11 -3.85
CA SER A 25 17.84 -7.67 -3.14
C SER A 25 16.59 -6.82 -3.39
N TRP A 26 16.72 -5.49 -3.34
CA TRP A 26 15.61 -4.59 -3.61
C TRP A 26 15.12 -4.65 -5.05
N ALA A 27 16.04 -4.69 -6.02
CA ALA A 27 15.70 -4.86 -7.43
C ALA A 27 14.97 -6.20 -7.66
N ASN A 28 15.41 -7.28 -6.99
CA ASN A 28 14.73 -8.56 -7.05
C ASN A 28 13.31 -8.49 -6.49
N GLU A 29 13.08 -7.88 -5.32
CA GLU A 29 11.72 -7.71 -4.79
C GLU A 29 10.82 -6.90 -5.74
N ILE A 30 11.34 -5.81 -6.31
CA ILE A 30 10.60 -5.00 -7.28
C ILE A 30 10.27 -5.82 -8.54
N ARG A 31 11.21 -6.66 -9.01
CA ARG A 31 10.96 -7.59 -10.11
C ARG A 31 9.86 -8.58 -9.76
N LEU A 32 9.87 -9.17 -8.56
CA LEU A 32 8.83 -10.09 -8.09
C LEU A 32 7.45 -9.41 -8.05
N MET A 33 7.38 -8.17 -7.54
CA MET A 33 6.13 -7.40 -7.56
C MET A 33 5.59 -7.18 -8.98
N ARG A 34 6.48 -6.99 -9.96
CA ARG A 34 6.08 -6.80 -11.36
C ARG A 34 5.67 -8.09 -12.06
N GLU A 35 6.49 -9.11 -11.94
CA GLU A 35 6.38 -10.34 -12.74
C GLU A 35 5.45 -11.37 -12.10
N ARG A 36 5.41 -11.44 -10.76
CA ARG A 36 4.59 -12.41 -10.03
C ARG A 36 3.31 -11.79 -9.49
N ASP A 37 3.39 -10.60 -8.91
CA ASP A 37 2.23 -9.96 -8.27
C ASP A 37 1.45 -9.06 -9.25
N GLY A 38 1.91 -8.95 -10.51
CA GLY A 38 1.23 -8.20 -11.57
C GLY A 38 1.18 -6.68 -11.36
N ARG A 39 2.06 -6.11 -10.53
CA ARG A 39 2.06 -4.68 -10.21
C ARG A 39 2.93 -3.89 -11.17
N THR A 40 2.41 -2.79 -11.71
CA THR A 40 3.20 -1.92 -12.57
C THR A 40 4.23 -1.14 -11.77
N HIS A 41 5.31 -0.74 -12.44
CA HIS A 41 6.35 0.11 -11.84
C HIS A 41 5.76 1.41 -11.24
N ARG A 42 4.76 1.99 -11.90
CA ARG A 42 4.06 3.20 -11.44
C ARG A 42 3.28 2.95 -10.15
N GLU A 43 2.57 1.82 -10.03
CA GLU A 43 1.84 1.47 -8.81
C GLU A 43 2.80 1.25 -7.64
N ILE A 44 3.90 0.53 -7.85
CA ILE A 44 4.92 0.29 -6.82
C ILE A 44 5.46 1.60 -6.28
N CYS A 45 5.93 2.48 -7.18
CA CYS A 45 6.50 3.77 -6.77
C CYS A 45 5.43 4.67 -6.11
N GLY A 46 4.22 4.70 -6.68
CA GLY A 46 3.14 5.53 -6.18
C GLY A 46 2.54 5.05 -4.86
N LEU A 47 2.60 3.76 -4.55
CA LEU A 47 2.19 3.23 -3.25
C LEU A 47 3.28 3.47 -2.20
N PHE A 48 4.55 3.27 -2.56
CA PHE A 48 5.67 3.54 -1.66
C PHE A 48 5.72 5.02 -1.24
N GLN A 49 5.60 5.93 -2.19
CA GLN A 49 5.56 7.38 -1.90
C GLN A 49 4.41 7.75 -0.99
N TRP A 50 3.21 7.23 -1.26
CA TRP A 50 2.04 7.46 -0.41
C TRP A 50 2.27 6.92 1.01
N ALA A 51 2.81 5.70 1.14
CA ALA A 51 3.12 5.10 2.43
C ALA A 51 4.16 5.92 3.24
N ASN A 52 5.13 6.55 2.56
CA ASN A 52 6.14 7.42 3.19
C ASN A 52 5.56 8.78 3.64
N GLN A 53 4.37 9.15 3.20
CA GLN A 53 3.65 10.37 3.62
C GLN A 53 2.63 10.10 4.73
N ASP A 54 2.13 8.87 4.82
CA ASP A 54 1.20 8.47 5.86
C ASP A 54 1.92 8.37 7.23
N SER A 55 1.31 8.95 8.28
CA SER A 55 1.94 9.07 9.60
C SER A 55 2.21 7.73 10.27
N PHE A 56 1.39 6.71 9.98
CA PHE A 56 1.52 5.36 10.51
C PHE A 56 2.44 4.49 9.64
N TRP A 57 2.29 4.55 8.31
CA TRP A 57 3.02 3.67 7.41
C TRP A 57 4.46 4.10 7.15
N LYS A 58 4.81 5.38 7.28
CA LYS A 58 6.16 5.88 6.97
C LYS A 58 7.27 5.23 7.80
N THR A 59 6.97 4.76 9.02
CA THR A 59 7.93 4.05 9.88
C THR A 59 7.96 2.54 9.62
N ASN A 60 6.92 2.00 8.97
CA ASN A 60 6.75 0.57 8.74
C ASN A 60 7.17 0.13 7.33
N ILE A 61 7.09 1.03 6.35
CA ILE A 61 7.40 0.74 4.94
C ILE A 61 8.73 1.37 4.56
N LEU A 62 9.82 0.68 4.95
CA LEU A 62 11.21 1.10 4.74
C LEU A 62 11.98 0.21 3.73
N SER A 63 11.27 -0.64 2.98
CA SER A 63 11.87 -1.46 1.92
C SER A 63 10.82 -1.95 0.91
N PRO A 64 11.23 -2.35 -0.31
CA PRO A 64 10.34 -3.01 -1.26
C PRO A 64 9.70 -4.30 -0.72
N ALA A 65 10.45 -5.10 0.06
CA ALA A 65 9.93 -6.31 0.70
C ALA A 65 8.76 -5.98 1.65
N LYS A 66 8.90 -4.95 2.48
CA LYS A 66 7.82 -4.50 3.38
C LYS A 66 6.63 -3.91 2.63
N LEU A 67 6.88 -3.16 1.55
CA LEU A 67 5.82 -2.69 0.67
C LEU A 67 5.01 -3.86 0.10
N ARG A 68 5.69 -4.88 -0.43
CA ARG A 68 5.08 -6.09 -1.00
C ARG A 68 4.26 -6.85 0.03
N GLU A 69 4.83 -7.08 1.22
CA GLU A 69 4.15 -7.75 2.35
C GLU A 69 2.84 -7.04 2.75
N LYS A 70 2.83 -5.70 2.70
CA LYS A 70 1.69 -4.87 3.15
C LYS A 70 0.87 -4.28 2.00
N TRP A 71 0.98 -4.82 0.79
CA TRP A 71 0.37 -4.24 -0.41
C TRP A 71 -1.14 -4.00 -0.25
N ASP A 72 -1.89 -5.00 0.18
CA ASP A 72 -3.36 -4.91 0.27
C ASP A 72 -3.82 -3.95 1.38
N PRO A 73 -3.32 -4.03 2.63
CA PRO A 73 -3.66 -3.05 3.67
C PRO A 73 -3.35 -1.60 3.25
N LEU A 74 -2.22 -1.36 2.60
CA LEU A 74 -1.84 -0.04 2.11
C LEU A 74 -2.81 0.45 1.02
N THR A 75 -3.18 -0.42 0.09
CA THR A 75 -4.10 -0.09 -1.00
C THR A 75 -5.50 0.25 -0.48
N VAL A 76 -6.02 -0.53 0.47
CA VAL A 76 -7.31 -0.27 1.14
C VAL A 76 -7.26 1.08 1.88
N LYS A 77 -6.23 1.31 2.69
CA LYS A 77 -6.09 2.56 3.44
C LYS A 77 -5.98 3.77 2.50
N LYS A 78 -5.16 3.69 1.44
CA LYS A 78 -5.01 4.73 0.42
C LYS A 78 -6.34 5.06 -0.27
N ASN A 79 -7.14 4.06 -0.60
CA ASN A 79 -8.44 4.27 -1.24
C ASN A 79 -9.45 4.90 -0.27
N ASN A 80 -9.41 4.57 1.01
CA ASN A 80 -10.27 5.17 2.04
C ASN A 80 -9.87 6.62 2.40
N THR A 81 -8.61 7.00 2.19
CA THR A 81 -8.18 8.40 2.36
C THR A 81 -8.67 9.33 1.23
N LYS A 82 -9.16 8.78 0.11
CA LYS A 82 -9.86 9.57 -0.91
C LYS A 82 -11.31 9.75 -0.45
N PRO A 83 -11.93 10.94 -0.61
CA PRO A 83 -13.32 11.15 -0.21
C PRO A 83 -14.22 10.11 -0.90
N GLN A 84 -14.78 9.21 -0.09
CA GLN A 84 -15.75 8.21 -0.53
C GLN A 84 -17.03 8.92 -0.95
N ARG A 85 -17.46 8.73 -2.20
CA ARG A 85 -18.82 9.05 -2.63
C ARG A 85 -19.69 7.81 -2.48
N LYS A 86 -20.34 7.64 -1.32
CA LYS A 86 -21.64 6.97 -1.13
C LYS A 86 -22.31 7.48 0.15
N THR A 87 -23.63 7.65 0.11
CA THR A 87 -24.42 8.25 1.18
C THR A 87 -24.94 7.20 2.16
N VAL A 88 -25.10 7.63 3.41
CA VAL A 88 -25.54 6.84 4.58
C VAL A 88 -26.90 6.14 4.37
N SER A 89 -27.73 6.62 3.44
CA SER A 89 -29.02 6.02 3.09
C SER A 89 -28.90 4.63 2.44
N GLU A 90 -27.81 4.31 1.74
CA GLU A 90 -27.66 3.05 0.99
C GLU A 90 -27.16 1.89 1.84
N LEU A 91 -26.44 2.17 2.94
CA LEU A 91 -25.90 1.16 3.85
C LEU A 91 -26.86 0.80 5.00
N ASN A 92 -27.75 1.73 5.37
CA ASN A 92 -28.71 1.56 6.47
C ASN A 92 -29.98 0.81 6.09
N ALA A 93 -30.19 0.49 4.80
CA ALA A 93 -31.36 -0.25 4.34
C ALA A 93 -31.25 -1.78 4.54
N ILE A 94 -30.11 -2.28 5.04
CA ILE A 94 -29.90 -3.69 5.36
C ILE A 94 -29.96 -3.84 6.87
N GLU A 95 -30.95 -4.58 7.36
CA GLU A 95 -31.15 -4.83 8.80
C GLU A 95 -30.30 -6.04 9.25
N TRP A 96 -29.05 -5.77 9.62
CA TRP A 96 -28.02 -6.76 10.00
C TRP A 96 -28.31 -7.58 11.25
N ASN A 97 -29.40 -7.30 11.97
CA ASN A 97 -29.79 -8.01 13.19
C ASN A 97 -30.84 -9.11 12.93
N THR A 98 -31.14 -9.42 11.66
CA THR A 98 -32.09 -10.46 11.27
C THR A 98 -31.38 -11.57 10.50
N ASP A 99 -31.91 -12.80 10.57
CA ASP A 99 -31.45 -13.93 9.74
C ASP A 99 -31.57 -13.61 8.25
N GLU A 100 -32.61 -12.86 7.86
CA GLU A 100 -32.84 -12.37 6.50
C GLU A 100 -31.72 -11.40 6.04
N GLY A 101 -31.23 -10.56 6.94
CA GLY A 101 -30.11 -9.64 6.68
C GLY A 101 -28.81 -10.37 6.30
N TRP A 102 -28.56 -11.55 6.86
CA TRP A 102 -27.40 -12.39 6.51
C TRP A 102 -27.65 -13.23 5.25
N ARG A 103 -28.87 -13.73 5.06
CA ARG A 103 -29.27 -14.55 3.91
C ARG A 103 -29.21 -13.82 2.57
N GLY A 104 -29.33 -12.50 2.56
CA GLY A 104 -29.20 -11.68 1.35
C GLY A 104 -27.78 -11.55 0.78
N MET A 105 -26.77 -12.17 1.39
CA MET A 105 -25.35 -12.03 1.01
C MET A 105 -24.65 -13.33 0.56
N LEU A 106 -25.32 -14.49 0.65
CA LEU A 106 -24.81 -15.79 0.19
C LEU A 106 -25.48 -16.21 -1.13
#